data_AF-A0A7X8IX82-F1
#
_entry.id   AF-A0A7X8IX82-F1
#
_cell.length_a   1.000
_cell.length_b   1.000
_cell.length_c   1.000
_cell.angle_alpha   90.00
_cell.angle_beta   90.00
_cell.angle_gamma   90.00
#
_symmetry.space_group_name_H-M   'P 1'
#
loop_
_entity.id
_entity.type
_entity.pdbx_description
1 polymer ?
#
loop_
_entity_poly.entity_id
_entity_poly.type
_entity_poly.pdbx_seq_one_letter_code
_entity_poly.pdbx_strand_id
1 'polypeptide(L)'
;MGVKTVFLLGGEEAVAPAVMDTLQEADYRVVRVGGKNRMETAERSSELAAELRGDEAVNDKIRFEVNRNVYADALAGGAFVAMHREKFGSSYFVPYVGKDGSIVFGGTEVVPSIPNEIRLAGNNRYATAVEIAKAYKTMLDKEIKRVVLVNGENFPDGLAATPFAFRKDAVVLLTKQNELPMAVDAYLREHAIQEVWLIGGPEAITEDQQNYLAWVLKDNMD
;
A
#
# COMPACT_ATOMS: atom_id res chain seq x y z
N MET A 1 -12.83 23.11 0.75
CA MET A 1 -11.62 22.39 1.20
C MET A 1 -10.32 23.22 1.15
N GLY A 2 -10.32 24.53 0.82
CA GLY A 2 -9.09 25.36 0.90
C GLY A 2 -7.91 24.90 0.04
N VAL A 3 -8.17 24.04 -0.95
CA VAL A 3 -7.16 23.42 -1.81
C VAL A 3 -6.64 24.47 -2.80
N LYS A 4 -5.32 24.64 -2.87
CA LYS A 4 -4.66 25.56 -3.82
C LYS A 4 -3.98 24.85 -4.98
N THR A 5 -3.63 23.57 -4.79
CA THR A 5 -2.90 22.77 -5.76
C THR A 5 -3.62 21.44 -5.98
N VAL A 6 -3.78 21.04 -7.23
CA VAL A 6 -4.34 19.75 -7.65
C VAL A 6 -3.27 18.97 -8.40
N PHE A 7 -3.00 17.74 -7.96
CA PHE A 7 -2.08 16.83 -8.67
C PHE A 7 -2.91 15.84 -9.50
N LEU A 8 -2.70 15.83 -10.82
CA LEU A 8 -3.32 14.86 -11.73
C LEU A 8 -2.38 13.68 -11.93
N LEU A 9 -2.70 12.54 -11.35
CA LEU A 9 -1.89 11.32 -11.46
C LEU A 9 -2.19 10.60 -12.78
N GLY A 10 -1.17 10.33 -13.58
CA GLY A 10 -1.26 9.62 -14.85
C GLY A 10 -1.16 10.50 -16.10
N GLY A 11 -0.91 9.84 -17.24
CA GLY A 11 -0.85 10.47 -18.56
C GLY A 11 -2.22 10.94 -19.07
N GLU A 12 -2.22 11.52 -20.27
CA GLU A 12 -3.42 12.09 -20.89
C GLU A 12 -4.50 11.05 -21.23
N GLU A 13 -4.10 9.79 -21.46
CA GLU A 13 -5.03 8.67 -21.64
C GLU A 13 -5.80 8.33 -20.36
N ALA A 14 -5.18 8.53 -19.19
CA ALA A 14 -5.80 8.26 -17.89
C ALA A 14 -6.66 9.45 -17.41
N VAL A 15 -6.15 10.67 -17.61
CA VAL A 15 -6.85 11.92 -17.28
C VAL A 15 -6.69 12.87 -18.44
N ALA A 16 -7.76 13.08 -19.21
CA ALA A 16 -7.75 13.91 -20.42
C ALA A 16 -7.25 15.34 -20.16
N PRO A 17 -6.62 16.00 -21.15
CA PRO A 17 -6.18 17.40 -21.03
C PRO A 17 -7.30 18.36 -20.61
N ALA A 18 -8.52 18.15 -21.11
CA ALA A 18 -9.68 18.98 -20.77
C ALA A 18 -10.00 19.05 -19.26
N VAL A 19 -9.66 18.01 -18.49
CA VAL A 19 -9.80 18.03 -17.02
C VAL A 19 -8.83 19.02 -16.38
N MET A 20 -7.59 19.09 -16.90
CA MET A 20 -6.59 20.05 -16.46
C MET A 20 -7.01 21.47 -16.79
N ASP A 21 -7.47 21.71 -18.01
CA ASP A 21 -7.93 23.04 -18.46
C ASP A 21 -9.06 23.55 -17.56
N THR A 22 -10.06 22.70 -17.29
CA THR A 22 -11.19 23.02 -16.42
C THR A 22 -10.75 23.39 -14.99
N LEU A 23 -9.77 22.67 -14.44
CA LEU A 23 -9.24 22.95 -13.10
C LEU A 23 -8.40 24.23 -13.07
N GLN A 24 -7.67 24.54 -14.13
CA GLN A 24 -6.90 25.79 -14.23
C GLN A 24 -7.80 27.01 -14.39
N GLU A 25 -8.89 26.89 -15.17
CA GLU A 25 -9.92 27.93 -15.27
C GLU A 25 -10.62 28.20 -13.92
N ALA A 26 -10.71 27.19 -13.06
CA ALA A 26 -11.18 27.31 -11.69
C ALA A 26 -10.12 27.83 -10.69
N ASP A 27 -9.02 28.41 -11.19
CA ASP A 27 -7.92 29.02 -10.42
C ASP A 27 -7.16 28.05 -9.50
N TYR A 28 -7.15 26.76 -9.83
CA TYR A 28 -6.27 25.80 -9.17
C TYR A 28 -4.90 25.77 -9.84
N ARG A 29 -3.83 25.67 -9.03
CA ARG A 29 -2.53 25.25 -9.55
C ARG A 29 -2.59 23.76 -9.87
N VAL A 30 -2.58 23.39 -11.13
CA VAL A 30 -2.63 21.97 -11.55
C VAL A 30 -1.25 21.47 -11.94
N VAL A 31 -0.84 20.32 -11.39
CA VAL A 31 0.43 19.65 -11.72
C VAL A 31 0.12 18.22 -12.16
N ARG A 32 0.46 17.88 -13.41
CA ARG A 32 0.36 16.49 -13.89
C ARG A 32 1.58 15.68 -13.46
N VAL A 33 1.32 14.49 -12.94
CA VAL A 33 2.31 13.53 -12.46
C VAL A 33 2.11 12.24 -13.23
N GLY A 34 2.74 12.15 -14.40
CA GLY A 34 2.58 11.01 -15.32
C GLY A 34 3.79 10.84 -16.23
N GLY A 35 4.01 9.61 -16.68
CA GLY A 35 5.00 9.27 -17.70
C GLY A 35 4.40 8.41 -18.81
N LYS A 36 5.22 7.91 -19.74
CA LYS A 36 4.75 7.15 -20.92
C LYS A 36 4.09 5.81 -20.56
N ASN A 37 4.35 5.34 -19.35
CA ASN A 37 3.80 4.11 -18.81
C ASN A 37 3.72 4.20 -17.27
N ARG A 38 3.15 3.18 -16.63
CA ARG A 38 3.00 3.11 -15.17
C ARG A 38 4.33 3.17 -14.39
N MET A 39 5.45 2.77 -14.99
CA MET A 39 6.77 2.84 -14.33
C MET A 39 7.22 4.27 -14.20
N GLU A 40 7.26 4.97 -15.33
CA GLU A 40 7.67 6.37 -15.38
C GLU A 40 6.72 7.22 -14.53
N THR A 41 5.42 6.90 -14.51
CA THR A 41 4.46 7.56 -13.63
C THR A 41 4.80 7.34 -12.15
N ALA A 42 5.13 6.11 -11.74
CA ALA A 42 5.49 5.79 -10.35
C ALA A 42 6.83 6.39 -9.92
N GLU A 43 7.81 6.40 -10.81
CA GLU A 43 9.10 7.08 -10.62
C GLU A 43 8.88 8.58 -10.46
N ARG A 44 8.15 9.21 -11.39
CA ARG A 44 7.83 10.64 -11.32
C ARG A 44 7.05 11.03 -10.07
N SER A 45 6.14 10.17 -9.63
CA SER A 45 5.39 10.35 -8.38
C SER A 45 6.32 10.30 -7.16
N SER A 46 7.28 9.37 -7.16
CA SER A 46 8.28 9.22 -6.10
C SER A 46 9.25 10.41 -6.05
N GLU A 47 9.73 10.87 -7.20
CA GLU A 47 10.57 12.06 -7.34
C GLU A 47 9.87 13.32 -6.85
N LEU A 48 8.65 13.57 -7.34
CA LEU A 48 7.87 14.74 -6.91
C LEU A 48 7.60 14.69 -5.41
N ALA A 49 7.29 13.51 -4.87
CA ALA A 49 7.11 13.35 -3.43
C ALA A 49 8.41 13.65 -2.65
N ALA A 50 9.60 13.36 -3.20
CA ALA A 50 10.88 13.73 -2.60
C ALA A 50 11.12 15.25 -2.67
N GLU A 51 10.90 15.84 -3.85
CA GLU A 51 11.07 17.27 -4.12
C GLU A 51 10.19 18.12 -3.19
N LEU A 52 8.90 17.80 -3.08
CA LEU A 52 7.96 18.50 -2.20
C LEU A 52 8.33 18.43 -0.72
N ARG A 53 9.16 17.47 -0.33
CA ARG A 53 9.64 17.27 1.05
C ARG A 53 11.04 17.84 1.28
N GLY A 54 11.73 18.28 0.22
CA GLY A 54 13.11 18.75 0.29
C GLY A 54 14.12 17.63 0.53
N ASP A 55 13.78 16.38 0.21
CA ASP A 55 14.70 15.27 0.40
C ASP A 55 15.79 15.27 -0.71
N GLU A 56 17.06 14.95 -0.40
CA GLU A 56 18.15 14.80 -1.40
C GLU A 56 17.89 13.68 -2.43
N ALA A 57 18.65 13.58 -3.52
CA ALA A 57 18.39 12.67 -4.65
C ALA A 57 18.13 11.20 -4.25
N VAL A 58 17.21 10.51 -4.96
CA VAL A 58 16.64 9.17 -4.68
C VAL A 58 17.68 8.01 -4.62
N ASN A 59 18.96 8.30 -4.82
CA ASN A 59 20.00 7.28 -5.03
C ASN A 59 20.53 6.62 -3.74
N ASP A 60 20.51 7.30 -2.59
CA ASP A 60 21.02 6.76 -1.30
C ASP A 60 19.90 6.28 -0.35
N LYS A 61 18.73 5.94 -0.90
CA LYS A 61 17.48 5.80 -0.14
C LYS A 61 16.98 4.36 -0.17
N ILE A 62 16.31 3.93 0.90
CA ILE A 62 15.79 2.56 1.06
C ILE A 62 14.66 2.37 0.06
N ARG A 63 14.78 1.36 -0.80
CA ARG A 63 13.82 1.07 -1.87
C ARG A 63 12.97 -0.11 -1.50
N PHE A 64 11.68 0.07 -1.70
CA PHE A 64 10.67 -0.97 -1.63
C PHE A 64 10.21 -1.27 -3.04
N GLU A 65 10.65 -2.41 -3.57
CA GLU A 65 10.40 -2.84 -4.94
C GLU A 65 9.21 -3.81 -4.99
N VAL A 66 8.28 -3.55 -5.92
CA VAL A 66 7.10 -4.39 -6.14
C VAL A 66 6.94 -4.73 -7.61
N ASN A 67 6.32 -5.89 -7.90
CA ASN A 67 5.92 -6.20 -9.27
C ASN A 67 4.76 -5.28 -9.71
N ARG A 68 4.95 -4.64 -10.86
CA ARG A 68 3.97 -3.79 -11.55
C ARG A 68 2.59 -4.43 -11.78
N ASN A 69 2.55 -5.76 -11.94
CA ASN A 69 1.34 -6.55 -12.21
C ASN A 69 0.68 -7.10 -10.95
N VAL A 70 1.33 -7.01 -9.79
CA VAL A 70 0.85 -7.56 -8.52
C VAL A 70 0.54 -6.40 -7.59
N TYR A 71 -0.58 -5.74 -7.86
CA TYR A 71 -1.04 -4.58 -7.10
C TYR A 71 -1.33 -4.91 -5.63
N ALA A 72 -1.71 -6.15 -5.32
CA ALA A 72 -2.09 -6.56 -3.97
C ALA A 72 -0.94 -6.41 -2.94
N ASP A 73 0.28 -6.76 -3.35
CA ASP A 73 1.48 -6.57 -2.52
C ASP A 73 1.77 -5.08 -2.30
N ALA A 74 1.44 -4.26 -3.30
CA ALA A 74 1.57 -2.82 -3.25
C ALA A 74 0.57 -2.16 -2.30
N LEU A 75 -0.66 -2.66 -2.27
CA LEU A 75 -1.70 -2.22 -1.35
C LEU A 75 -1.32 -2.52 0.10
N ALA A 76 -0.82 -3.73 0.38
CA ALA A 76 -0.36 -4.11 1.71
C ALA A 76 0.88 -3.30 2.15
N GLY A 77 1.79 -3.05 1.21
CA GLY A 77 3.06 -2.39 1.44
C GLY A 77 3.00 -0.87 1.63
N GLY A 78 2.04 -0.18 1.02
CA GLY A 78 2.05 1.29 0.96
C GLY A 78 2.10 1.99 2.32
N ALA A 79 1.29 1.53 3.30
CA ALA A 79 1.29 2.09 4.65
C ALA A 79 2.59 1.76 5.41
N PHE A 80 3.16 0.58 5.15
CA PHE A 80 4.42 0.15 5.75
C PHE A 80 5.56 1.02 5.28
N VAL A 81 5.67 1.30 3.97
CA VAL A 81 6.70 2.20 3.44
C VAL A 81 6.56 3.60 4.01
N ALA A 82 5.33 4.09 4.20
CA ALA A 82 5.09 5.39 4.80
C ALA A 82 5.57 5.45 6.27
N MET A 83 5.30 4.44 7.09
CA MET A 83 5.78 4.38 8.47
C MET A 83 7.29 4.09 8.58
N HIS A 84 7.82 3.25 7.70
CA HIS A 84 9.26 2.99 7.60
C HIS A 84 10.00 4.30 7.30
N ARG A 85 9.45 5.11 6.41
CA ARG A 85 9.99 6.44 6.11
C ARG A 85 9.95 7.38 7.30
N GLU A 86 8.91 7.37 8.14
CA GLU A 86 8.90 8.17 9.37
C GLU A 86 10.05 7.80 10.31
N LYS A 87 10.38 6.50 10.39
CA LYS A 87 11.46 6.00 11.25
C LYS A 87 12.86 6.25 10.68
N PHE A 88 13.05 6.07 9.38
CA PHE A 88 14.38 6.04 8.74
C PHE A 88 14.63 7.21 7.77
N GLY A 89 13.69 8.14 7.61
CA GLY A 89 13.84 9.39 6.87
C GLY A 89 13.87 9.28 5.34
N SER A 90 14.18 8.12 4.76
CA SER A 90 14.39 7.99 3.31
C SER A 90 13.93 6.63 2.78
N SER A 91 12.64 6.52 2.46
CA SER A 91 12.07 5.30 1.88
C SER A 91 11.13 5.60 0.72
N TYR A 92 11.29 4.81 -0.35
CA TYR A 92 10.56 4.97 -1.59
C TYR A 92 9.90 3.68 -1.99
N PHE A 93 8.63 3.80 -2.34
CA PHE A 93 7.88 2.71 -2.94
C PHE A 93 7.98 2.84 -4.46
N VAL A 94 8.74 1.94 -5.06
CA VAL A 94 9.10 2.01 -6.48
C VAL A 94 8.74 0.71 -7.19
N PRO A 95 8.46 0.76 -8.49
CA PRO A 95 8.40 -0.46 -9.27
C PRO A 95 9.74 -1.20 -9.26
N TYR A 96 9.70 -2.52 -9.49
CA TYR A 96 10.91 -3.32 -9.60
C TYR A 96 11.88 -2.79 -10.68
N VAL A 97 13.11 -2.50 -10.24
CA VAL A 97 14.24 -2.03 -11.05
C VAL A 97 15.51 -2.84 -10.79
N GLY A 98 15.52 -3.73 -9.79
CA GLY A 98 16.59 -4.69 -9.59
C GLY A 98 17.78 -4.14 -8.79
N LYS A 99 17.60 -3.16 -7.89
CA LYS A 99 18.73 -2.51 -7.22
C LYS A 99 19.21 -3.34 -6.02
N ASP A 100 20.52 -3.54 -5.93
CA ASP A 100 21.17 -4.22 -4.80
C ASP A 100 20.76 -3.57 -3.46
N GLY A 101 20.44 -4.42 -2.47
CA GLY A 101 20.05 -3.99 -1.13
C GLY A 101 18.59 -3.51 -0.97
N SER A 102 17.75 -3.61 -2.00
CA SER A 102 16.33 -3.23 -1.87
C SER A 102 15.54 -4.20 -1.00
N ILE A 103 14.45 -3.69 -0.42
CA ILE A 103 13.41 -4.51 0.19
C ILE A 103 12.39 -4.86 -0.89
N VAL A 104 12.04 -6.13 -1.03
CA VAL A 104 11.17 -6.63 -2.09
C VAL A 104 9.87 -7.17 -1.52
N PHE A 105 8.75 -6.74 -2.11
CA PHE A 105 7.44 -7.34 -1.83
C PHE A 105 7.06 -8.33 -2.94
N GLY A 106 6.68 -9.54 -2.55
CA GLY A 106 6.23 -10.59 -3.46
C GLY A 106 7.26 -11.68 -3.72
N GLY A 107 6.79 -12.85 -4.17
CA GLY A 107 7.62 -14.04 -4.39
C GLY A 107 8.53 -13.94 -5.62
N THR A 108 9.50 -14.86 -5.71
CA THR A 108 10.50 -14.90 -6.81
C THR A 108 9.90 -15.16 -8.18
N GLU A 109 8.75 -15.85 -8.24
CA GLU A 109 7.98 -16.10 -9.46
C GLU A 109 7.50 -14.81 -10.14
N VAL A 110 7.31 -13.75 -9.35
CA VAL A 110 6.79 -12.46 -9.82
C VAL A 110 7.83 -11.35 -9.73
N VAL A 111 8.72 -11.35 -8.74
CA VAL A 111 9.80 -10.38 -8.61
C VAL A 111 11.13 -11.11 -8.55
N PRO A 112 11.99 -11.02 -9.59
CA PRO A 112 13.28 -11.69 -9.59
C PRO A 112 14.13 -11.34 -8.36
N SER A 113 14.99 -12.27 -7.92
CA SER A 113 15.90 -12.02 -6.81
C SER A 113 16.96 -10.99 -7.19
N ILE A 114 17.30 -10.15 -6.21
CA ILE A 114 18.38 -9.18 -6.29
C ILE A 114 19.42 -9.47 -5.20
N PRO A 115 20.70 -9.09 -5.41
CA PRO A 115 21.71 -9.22 -4.37
C PRO A 115 21.32 -8.44 -3.10
N ASN A 116 21.70 -9.00 -1.95
CA ASN A 116 21.50 -8.44 -0.61
C ASN A 116 20.06 -7.97 -0.29
N GLU A 117 19.05 -8.62 -0.87
CA GLU A 117 17.65 -8.25 -0.65
C GLU A 117 17.12 -8.63 0.73
N ILE A 118 16.15 -7.85 1.20
CA ILE A 118 15.21 -8.30 2.23
C ILE A 118 13.89 -8.58 1.51
N ARG A 119 13.39 -9.82 1.55
CA ARG A 119 12.15 -10.18 0.87
C ARG A 119 11.02 -10.42 1.85
N LEU A 120 9.90 -9.73 1.64
CA LEU A 120 8.62 -9.96 2.33
C LEU A 120 7.66 -10.62 1.33
N ALA A 121 7.48 -11.93 1.44
CA ALA A 121 6.71 -12.70 0.49
C ALA A 121 6.08 -13.94 1.13
N GLY A 122 4.84 -14.21 0.76
CA GLY A 122 4.18 -15.48 1.05
C GLY A 122 3.79 -16.21 -0.24
N ASN A 123 3.17 -17.38 -0.08
CA ASN A 123 2.76 -18.25 -1.20
C ASN A 123 1.64 -17.64 -2.07
N ASN A 124 0.98 -16.59 -1.60
CA ASN A 124 -0.05 -15.86 -2.31
C ASN A 124 -0.15 -14.42 -1.76
N ARG A 125 -0.96 -13.57 -2.41
CA ARG A 125 -1.15 -12.16 -2.01
C ARG A 125 -1.56 -11.95 -0.54
N TYR A 126 -2.36 -12.86 -0.01
CA TYR A 126 -2.86 -12.79 1.38
C TYR A 126 -1.73 -13.09 2.36
N ALA A 127 -0.93 -14.12 2.08
CA ALA A 127 0.24 -14.47 2.87
C ALA A 127 1.34 -13.39 2.77
N THR A 128 1.57 -12.80 1.58
CA THR A 128 2.50 -11.67 1.44
C THR A 128 2.07 -10.47 2.28
N ALA A 129 0.77 -10.14 2.32
CA ALA A 129 0.26 -9.07 3.18
C ALA A 129 0.54 -9.35 4.67
N VAL A 130 0.42 -10.61 5.10
CA VAL A 130 0.77 -11.04 6.46
C VAL A 130 2.28 -10.88 6.74
N GLU A 131 3.15 -11.25 5.80
CA GLU A 131 4.61 -11.06 5.97
C GLU A 131 4.98 -9.57 6.06
N ILE A 132 4.33 -8.71 5.28
CA ILE A 132 4.46 -7.25 5.42
C ILE A 132 3.95 -6.78 6.78
N ALA A 133 2.83 -7.31 7.27
CA ALA A 133 2.28 -6.95 8.57
C ALA A 133 3.22 -7.35 9.74
N LYS A 134 3.88 -8.51 9.65
CA LYS A 134 4.91 -8.93 10.63
C LYS A 134 6.14 -8.02 10.61
N ALA A 135 6.49 -7.49 9.43
CA ALA A 135 7.64 -6.60 9.28
C ALA A 135 7.55 -5.29 10.08
N TYR A 136 6.33 -4.86 10.47
CA TYR A 136 6.16 -3.75 11.41
C TYR A 136 6.89 -4.00 12.72
N LYS A 137 6.76 -5.21 13.29
CA LYS A 137 7.47 -5.53 14.52
C LYS A 137 8.96 -5.73 14.28
N THR A 138 9.35 -6.49 13.25
CA THR A 138 10.75 -6.88 13.06
C THR A 138 11.63 -5.76 12.50
N MET A 139 11.09 -4.85 11.69
CA MET A 139 11.85 -3.76 11.06
C MET A 139 11.59 -2.40 11.70
N LEU A 140 10.35 -2.16 12.17
CA LEU A 140 9.97 -0.87 12.77
C LEU A 140 9.92 -0.90 14.30
N ASP A 141 10.03 -2.06 14.93
CA ASP A 141 9.76 -2.25 16.37
C ASP A 141 8.39 -1.67 16.79
N LYS A 142 7.41 -1.75 15.88
CA LYS A 142 6.04 -1.32 16.13
C LYS A 142 5.14 -2.54 16.28
N GLU A 143 4.52 -2.66 17.44
CA GLU A 143 3.45 -3.64 17.66
C GLU A 143 2.11 -3.03 17.28
N ILE A 144 1.60 -3.42 16.11
CA ILE A 144 0.38 -2.85 15.55
C ILE A 144 -0.82 -3.70 15.97
N LYS A 145 -1.79 -3.08 16.64
CA LYS A 145 -3.03 -3.73 17.12
C LYS A 145 -4.26 -3.42 16.27
N ARG A 146 -4.08 -2.74 15.14
CA ARG A 146 -5.16 -2.25 14.30
C ARG A 146 -4.95 -2.71 12.86
N VAL A 147 -6.01 -3.18 12.23
CA VAL A 147 -5.97 -3.73 10.88
C VAL A 147 -6.95 -2.96 10.00
N VAL A 148 -6.50 -2.62 8.81
CA VAL A 148 -7.37 -2.21 7.72
C VAL A 148 -7.48 -3.40 6.77
N LEU A 149 -8.69 -3.95 6.66
CA LEU A 149 -8.98 -5.11 5.82
C LEU A 149 -9.68 -4.66 4.53
N VAL A 150 -9.11 -5.05 3.40
CA VAL A 150 -9.61 -4.70 2.07
C VAL A 150 -9.74 -5.94 1.21
N ASN A 151 -10.63 -5.91 0.21
CA ASN A 151 -10.71 -6.99 -0.75
C ASN A 151 -9.41 -7.04 -1.58
N GLY A 152 -8.76 -8.20 -1.63
CA GLY A 152 -7.51 -8.42 -2.35
C GLY A 152 -7.66 -8.70 -3.84
N GLU A 153 -8.89 -8.85 -4.33
CA GLU A 153 -9.31 -9.19 -5.70
C GLU A 153 -9.82 -7.96 -6.46
N ASN A 154 -10.22 -6.89 -5.74
CA ASN A 154 -10.63 -5.60 -6.30
C ASN A 154 -9.81 -4.45 -5.70
N PHE A 155 -9.25 -3.59 -6.55
CA PHE A 155 -8.19 -2.65 -6.15
C PHE A 155 -8.61 -1.23 -5.70
N PRO A 156 -9.74 -0.62 -6.14
CA PRO A 156 -9.99 0.80 -5.88
C PRO A 156 -10.07 1.16 -4.40
N ASP A 157 -10.73 0.30 -3.61
CA ASP A 157 -10.92 0.50 -2.17
C ASP A 157 -9.60 0.39 -1.40
N GLY A 158 -8.73 -0.55 -1.82
CA GLY A 158 -7.41 -0.73 -1.24
C GLY A 158 -6.48 0.48 -1.45
N LEU A 159 -6.59 1.14 -2.61
CA LEU A 159 -5.78 2.32 -2.89
C LEU A 159 -6.15 3.50 -1.97
N ALA A 160 -7.45 3.70 -1.74
CA ALA A 160 -7.95 4.71 -0.83
C ALA A 160 -7.69 4.38 0.65
N ALA A 161 -7.56 3.09 0.99
CA ALA A 161 -7.30 2.60 2.34
C ALA A 161 -5.89 2.92 2.85
N THR A 162 -4.89 3.04 1.97
CA THR A 162 -3.47 3.15 2.37
C THR A 162 -3.17 4.39 3.23
N PRO A 163 -3.57 5.62 2.84
CA PRO A 163 -3.37 6.80 3.69
C PRO A 163 -4.16 6.74 5.01
N PHE A 164 -5.31 6.07 5.02
CA PHE A 164 -6.08 5.84 6.23
C PHE A 164 -5.34 4.91 7.19
N ALA A 165 -4.86 3.76 6.70
CA ALA A 165 -4.08 2.80 7.49
C ALA A 165 -2.81 3.43 8.08
N PHE A 166 -2.09 4.22 7.28
CA PHE A 166 -0.93 4.98 7.75
C PHE A 166 -1.29 5.91 8.93
N ARG A 167 -2.32 6.75 8.79
CA ARG A 167 -2.75 7.68 9.86
C ARG A 167 -3.30 6.99 11.11
N LYS A 168 -3.65 5.72 10.99
CA LYS A 168 -4.21 4.91 12.07
C LYS A 168 -3.20 3.94 12.65
N ASP A 169 -1.89 4.08 12.37
CA ASP A 169 -0.86 3.07 12.68
C ASP A 169 -1.42 1.65 12.56
N ALA A 170 -1.92 1.32 11.37
CA ALA A 170 -2.59 0.07 11.10
C ALA A 170 -1.89 -0.69 9.97
N VAL A 171 -1.89 -2.01 10.07
CA VAL A 171 -1.45 -2.87 8.96
C VAL A 171 -2.58 -3.03 7.97
N VAL A 172 -2.24 -3.15 6.68
CA VAL A 172 -3.21 -3.48 5.63
C VAL A 172 -3.16 -4.98 5.37
N LEU A 173 -4.27 -5.67 5.62
CA LEU A 173 -4.44 -7.08 5.27
C LEU A 173 -5.49 -7.22 4.17
N LEU A 174 -5.44 -8.35 3.47
CA LEU A 174 -6.29 -8.63 2.32
C LEU A 174 -7.29 -9.74 2.65
N THR A 175 -8.52 -9.63 2.19
CA THR A 175 -9.55 -10.68 2.27
C THR A 175 -10.10 -11.01 0.89
N LYS A 176 -10.77 -12.15 0.73
CA LYS A 176 -11.66 -12.38 -0.42
C LYS A 176 -13.02 -11.76 -0.14
N GLN A 177 -13.87 -11.72 -1.16
CA GLN A 177 -15.23 -11.19 -1.06
C GLN A 177 -16.07 -11.90 0.02
N ASN A 178 -16.00 -13.22 0.07
CA ASN A 178 -16.88 -14.08 0.87
C ASN A 178 -16.14 -15.06 1.78
N GLU A 179 -14.83 -14.89 1.96
CA GLU A 179 -14.00 -15.82 2.71
C GLU A 179 -12.78 -15.09 3.31
N LEU A 180 -12.47 -15.39 4.58
CA LEU A 180 -11.23 -14.94 5.21
C LEU A 180 -10.11 -15.93 4.86
N PRO A 181 -9.04 -15.50 4.19
CA PRO A 181 -7.91 -16.37 3.93
C PRO A 181 -7.27 -16.86 5.25
N MET A 182 -6.95 -18.16 5.31
CA MET A 182 -6.42 -18.80 6.53
C MET A 182 -5.19 -18.08 7.13
N ALA A 183 -4.28 -17.58 6.29
CA ALA A 183 -3.10 -16.84 6.76
C ALA A 183 -3.48 -15.55 7.51
N VAL A 184 -4.56 -14.90 7.08
CA VAL A 184 -5.05 -13.64 7.66
C VAL A 184 -5.80 -13.94 8.95
N ASP A 185 -6.65 -14.96 8.98
CA ASP A 185 -7.31 -15.42 10.21
C ASP A 185 -6.28 -15.75 11.31
N ALA A 186 -5.28 -16.56 10.98
CA ALA A 186 -4.19 -16.89 11.90
C ALA A 186 -3.48 -15.64 12.43
N TYR A 187 -3.14 -14.70 11.55
CA TYR A 187 -2.52 -13.44 11.97
C TYR A 187 -3.39 -12.66 12.95
N LEU A 188 -4.70 -12.52 12.68
CA LEU A 188 -5.63 -11.81 13.56
C LEU A 188 -5.69 -12.42 14.97
N ARG A 189 -5.68 -13.75 15.05
CA ARG A 189 -5.72 -14.51 16.31
C ARG A 189 -4.41 -14.43 17.10
N GLU A 190 -3.28 -14.50 16.41
CA GLU A 190 -1.96 -14.51 17.04
C GLU A 190 -1.50 -13.14 17.58
N HIS A 191 -2.02 -12.04 17.02
CA HIS A 191 -1.48 -10.70 17.27
C HIS A 191 -2.34 -9.81 18.18
N ALA A 192 -3.35 -10.38 18.84
CA ALA A 192 -4.26 -9.68 19.77
C ALA A 192 -4.81 -8.37 19.17
N ILE A 193 -5.35 -8.46 17.95
CA ILE A 193 -5.88 -7.31 17.22
C ILE A 193 -7.10 -6.73 17.95
N GLN A 194 -7.08 -5.42 18.18
CA GLN A 194 -8.11 -4.69 18.94
C GLN A 194 -9.16 -4.05 18.04
N GLU A 195 -8.78 -3.70 16.81
CA GLU A 195 -9.66 -2.99 15.89
C GLU A 195 -9.41 -3.43 14.46
N VAL A 196 -10.48 -3.71 13.72
CA VAL A 196 -10.46 -3.98 12.29
C VAL A 196 -11.40 -3.02 11.59
N TRP A 197 -10.88 -2.26 10.62
CA TRP A 197 -11.69 -1.47 9.71
C TRP A 197 -11.83 -2.17 8.38
N LEU A 198 -13.07 -2.35 7.96
CA LEU A 198 -13.40 -2.90 6.66
C LEU A 198 -13.56 -1.74 5.68
N ILE A 199 -12.75 -1.74 4.62
CA ILE A 199 -12.83 -0.72 3.57
C ILE A 199 -13.26 -1.43 2.27
N GLY A 200 -14.51 -1.20 1.92
CA GLY A 200 -15.18 -1.73 0.74
C GLY A 200 -16.66 -1.93 1.00
N GLY A 201 -17.48 -1.75 -0.04
CA GLY A 201 -18.93 -1.99 0.05
C GLY A 201 -19.30 -3.48 0.13
N PRO A 202 -20.59 -3.82 0.23
CA PRO A 202 -21.06 -5.22 0.26
C PRO A 202 -20.64 -6.05 -0.97
N GLU A 203 -20.43 -5.41 -2.12
CA GLU A 203 -19.89 -6.06 -3.31
C GLU A 203 -18.40 -6.40 -3.20
N ALA A 204 -17.67 -5.72 -2.32
CA ALA A 204 -16.27 -6.03 -2.03
C ALA A 204 -16.13 -6.99 -0.84
N ILE A 205 -16.99 -6.90 0.17
CA ILE A 205 -16.94 -7.77 1.36
C ILE A 205 -18.38 -8.10 1.77
N THR A 206 -18.80 -9.36 1.61
CA THR A 206 -20.19 -9.78 1.88
C THR A 206 -20.55 -9.64 3.35
N GLU A 207 -21.84 -9.48 3.64
CA GLU A 207 -22.34 -9.39 5.02
C GLU A 207 -21.96 -10.63 5.86
N ASP A 208 -22.02 -11.84 5.27
CA ASP A 208 -21.56 -13.07 5.93
C ASP A 208 -20.09 -12.99 6.37
N GLN A 209 -19.23 -12.45 5.50
CA GLN A 209 -17.82 -12.27 5.80
C GLN A 209 -17.61 -11.21 6.89
N GLN A 210 -18.39 -10.12 6.89
CA GLN A 210 -18.36 -9.11 7.94
C GLN A 210 -18.78 -9.70 9.29
N ASN A 211 -19.83 -10.53 9.30
CA ASN A 211 -20.31 -11.22 10.50
C ASN A 211 -19.28 -12.21 11.03
N TYR A 212 -18.62 -12.97 10.15
CA TYR A 212 -17.54 -13.88 10.54
C TYR A 212 -16.37 -13.11 11.19
N LEU A 213 -15.94 -11.99 10.59
CA LEU A 213 -14.89 -11.14 11.16
C LEU A 213 -15.27 -10.57 12.52
N ALA A 214 -16.52 -10.12 12.68
CA ALA A 214 -17.02 -9.66 13.97
C ALA A 214 -17.00 -10.76 15.03
N TRP A 215 -17.25 -12.01 14.65
CA TRP A 215 -17.13 -13.16 15.54
C TRP A 215 -15.66 -13.45 15.92
N VAL A 216 -14.74 -13.50 14.95
CA VAL A 216 -13.30 -13.73 15.20
C VAL A 216 -12.72 -12.70 16.18
N LEU A 217 -13.10 -11.44 16.04
CA LEU A 217 -12.59 -10.38 16.92
C LEU A 217 -13.13 -10.46 18.35
N LYS A 218 -14.38 -10.90 18.54
CA LYS A 218 -14.93 -11.13 19.87
C LYS A 218 -14.25 -12.32 20.56
N ASP A 219 -14.07 -13.41 19.83
CA ASP A 219 -13.40 -14.63 20.32
C ASP A 219 -11.95 -14.37 20.78
N ASN A 220 -11.25 -13.42 20.15
CA ASN A 220 -9.90 -13.02 20.55
C ASN A 220 -9.84 -12.06 21.75
N MET A 221 -10.98 -11.52 22.21
CA MET A 221 -11.05 -10.58 23.32
C MET A 221 -11.48 -11.22 24.66
N ASP A 222 -11.92 -12.49 24.61
CA ASP A 222 -12.32 -13.31 25.77
C ASP A 222 -11.16 -14.24 26.21
#